data_AF-A0A960MWS8-F1
#
_entry.id   AF-A0A960MWS8-F1
#
_cell.length_a   1.000
_cell.length_b   1.000
_cell.length_c   1.000
_cell.angle_alpha   90.00
_cell.angle_beta   90.00
_cell.angle_gamma   90.00
#
_symmetry.space_group_name_H-M   'P 1'
#
loop_
_entity.id
_entity.type
_entity.pdbx_description
1 polymer ?
#
loop_
_entity_poly.entity_id
_entity_poly.type
_entity_poly.pdbx_seq_one_letter_code
_entity_poly.pdbx_strand_id
1 'polypeptide(L)'
;MPSVLARAEKEKADTGKEVTRYTRIAQRWWQFYDYRPGTIAAINSVPRYVAISRVTKRPIFEFVSREIHADTALVIFPLPDDYSFGILQSGIHFEWFKARCSSLKGDYRYTSDTVFDTFPWPQSPTRPHIEAVATAAVALRTLRREVMAKLGYSLRDLYRTLEEPGANPLRDAHAALDAAVRAAYRMPKDADILQFLLDLNLACAAKEAAGDPITPPGLPLPPEDHAAFITDDCIRV
;
A
#
# COMPACT_ATOMS: atom_id res chain seq x y z
N MET A 1 -35.96 -0.85 5.95
CA MET A 1 -34.83 0.06 5.67
C MET A 1 -35.01 0.77 4.32
N PRO A 2 -35.90 1.79 4.20
CA PRO A 2 -36.16 2.44 2.91
C PRO A 2 -34.91 3.10 2.30
N SER A 3 -34.05 3.68 3.14
CA SER A 3 -32.81 4.35 2.71
C SER A 3 -31.75 3.38 2.16
N VAL A 4 -31.67 2.16 2.67
CA VAL A 4 -30.73 1.13 2.17
C VAL A 4 -31.20 0.59 0.83
N LEU A 5 -32.50 0.34 0.68
CA LEU A 5 -33.08 -0.09 -0.60
C LEU A 5 -32.92 0.97 -1.68
N ALA A 6 -33.20 2.24 -1.37
CA ALA A 6 -32.98 3.34 -2.32
C ALA A 6 -31.50 3.46 -2.76
N ARG A 7 -30.55 3.23 -1.85
CA ARG A 7 -29.12 3.18 -2.19
C ARG A 7 -28.75 1.95 -3.03
N ALA A 8 -29.40 0.82 -2.79
CA ALA A 8 -29.20 -0.40 -3.56
C ALA A 8 -29.65 -0.22 -5.01
N GLU A 9 -30.85 0.34 -5.23
CA GLU A 9 -31.34 0.66 -6.58
C GLU A 9 -30.44 1.66 -7.30
N LYS A 10 -29.99 2.70 -6.59
CA LYS A 10 -29.04 3.68 -7.16
C LYS A 10 -27.72 3.02 -7.57
N GLU A 11 -27.09 2.25 -6.69
CA GLU A 11 -25.80 1.58 -6.97
C GLU A 11 -25.95 0.56 -8.12
N LYS A 12 -27.09 -0.13 -8.20
CA LYS A 12 -27.41 -1.04 -9.31
C LYS A 12 -27.56 -0.28 -10.63
N ALA A 13 -28.23 0.87 -10.64
CA ALA A 13 -28.36 1.72 -11.83
C ALA A 13 -27.00 2.28 -12.29
N ASP A 14 -26.15 2.71 -11.35
CA ASP A 14 -24.84 3.31 -11.65
C ASP A 14 -23.82 2.26 -12.16
N THR A 15 -23.86 1.04 -11.62
CA THR A 15 -22.82 0.01 -11.88
C THR A 15 -23.26 -1.12 -12.80
N GLY A 16 -24.56 -1.28 -13.04
CA GLY A 16 -25.15 -2.43 -13.75
C GLY A 16 -25.04 -3.76 -13.01
N LYS A 17 -24.54 -3.79 -11.76
CA LYS A 17 -24.34 -5.02 -10.98
C LYS A 17 -25.59 -5.37 -10.18
N GLU A 18 -26.08 -6.60 -10.32
CA GLU A 18 -27.20 -7.14 -9.54
C GLU A 18 -26.88 -7.29 -8.05
N VAL A 19 -25.64 -7.64 -7.71
CA VAL A 19 -25.19 -7.83 -6.34
C VAL A 19 -24.17 -6.75 -5.96
N THR A 20 -24.62 -5.79 -5.17
CA THR A 20 -23.84 -4.65 -4.69
C THR A 20 -23.71 -4.67 -3.17
N ARG A 21 -22.99 -3.70 -2.59
CA ARG A 21 -22.88 -3.57 -1.14
C ARG A 21 -24.26 -3.37 -0.50
N TYR A 22 -25.06 -2.45 -1.04
CA TYR A 22 -26.35 -2.14 -0.44
C TYR A 22 -27.40 -3.23 -0.68
N THR A 23 -27.35 -3.98 -1.79
CA THR A 23 -28.24 -5.15 -1.95
C THR A 23 -27.91 -6.26 -0.94
N ARG A 24 -26.62 -6.53 -0.67
CA ARG A 24 -26.22 -7.49 0.38
C ARG A 24 -26.67 -7.06 1.77
N ILE A 25 -26.51 -5.79 2.13
CA ILE A 25 -26.97 -5.26 3.41
C ILE A 25 -28.50 -5.38 3.53
N ALA A 26 -29.25 -5.09 2.46
CA ALA A 26 -30.69 -5.22 2.46
C ALA A 26 -31.14 -6.70 2.63
N GLN A 27 -30.48 -7.63 1.92
CA GLN A 27 -30.76 -9.06 1.99
C GLN A 27 -30.38 -9.70 3.33
N ARG A 28 -29.34 -9.18 3.99
CA ARG A 28 -28.79 -9.70 5.25
C ARG A 28 -28.82 -8.66 6.35
N TRP A 29 -29.94 -7.96 6.49
CA TRP A 29 -30.11 -6.83 7.42
C TRP A 29 -29.86 -7.19 8.89
N TRP A 30 -29.95 -8.47 9.25
CA TRP A 30 -29.67 -9.02 10.58
C TRP A 30 -28.17 -9.22 10.87
N GLN A 31 -27.30 -9.11 9.86
CA GLN A 31 -25.85 -9.14 10.05
C GLN A 31 -25.32 -7.73 10.30
N PHE A 32 -24.28 -7.61 11.14
CA PHE A 32 -23.59 -6.33 11.35
C PHE A 32 -22.89 -5.91 10.06
N TYR A 33 -23.60 -5.10 9.25
CA TYR A 33 -23.10 -4.48 8.02
C TYR A 33 -22.61 -5.51 6.96
N ASP A 34 -21.97 -5.05 5.87
CA ASP A 34 -21.48 -5.90 4.78
C ASP A 34 -20.21 -6.65 5.19
N TYR A 35 -20.21 -7.99 5.06
CA TYR A 35 -19.10 -8.89 5.39
C TYR A 35 -17.91 -8.82 4.41
N ARG A 36 -17.92 -7.85 3.49
CA ARG A 36 -16.82 -7.52 2.55
C ARG A 36 -16.30 -8.73 1.77
N PRO A 37 -17.14 -9.46 1.01
CA PRO A 37 -16.73 -10.67 0.27
C PRO A 37 -15.54 -10.45 -0.65
N GLY A 38 -15.46 -9.31 -1.35
CA GLY A 38 -14.35 -8.99 -2.23
C GLY A 38 -13.01 -8.85 -1.51
N THR A 39 -13.02 -8.24 -0.32
CA THR A 39 -11.83 -8.11 0.54
C THR A 39 -11.35 -9.48 1.01
N ILE A 40 -12.26 -10.32 1.50
CA ILE A 40 -11.93 -11.68 1.96
C ILE A 40 -11.42 -12.55 0.80
N ALA A 41 -12.05 -12.47 -0.38
CA ALA A 41 -11.59 -13.18 -1.57
C ALA A 41 -10.18 -12.74 -1.99
N ALA A 42 -9.89 -11.43 -1.97
CA ALA A 42 -8.57 -10.90 -2.28
C ALA A 42 -7.50 -11.38 -1.27
N ILE A 43 -7.79 -11.34 0.03
CA ILE A 43 -6.89 -11.88 1.07
C ILE A 43 -6.62 -13.38 0.84
N ASN A 44 -7.66 -14.17 0.57
CA ASN A 44 -7.52 -15.61 0.39
C ASN A 44 -6.76 -16.00 -0.88
N SER A 45 -6.72 -15.11 -1.88
CA SER A 45 -6.00 -15.32 -3.14
C SER A 45 -4.48 -15.19 -3.02
N VAL A 46 -3.97 -14.64 -1.92
CA VAL A 46 -2.53 -14.40 -1.68
C VAL A 46 -2.07 -15.07 -0.39
N PRO A 47 -0.80 -15.50 -0.28
CA PRO A 47 -0.31 -16.14 0.95
C PRO A 47 -0.18 -15.15 2.12
N ARG A 48 0.10 -13.89 1.81
CA ARG A 48 0.24 -12.77 2.74
C ARG A 48 -0.21 -11.47 2.05
N TYR A 49 -0.56 -10.46 2.83
CA TYR A 49 -0.94 -9.14 2.32
C TYR A 49 -0.25 -8.04 3.12
N VAL A 50 -0.09 -6.87 2.52
CA VAL A 50 0.46 -5.70 3.21
C VAL A 50 -0.67 -5.02 3.99
N ALA A 51 -0.38 -4.62 5.23
CA ALA A 51 -1.30 -3.87 6.07
C ALA A 51 -0.65 -2.61 6.65
N ILE A 52 -1.47 -1.60 6.91
CA ILE A 52 -1.11 -0.35 7.58
C ILE A 52 -2.24 0.08 8.52
N SER A 53 -1.89 0.75 9.63
CA SER A 53 -2.88 1.46 10.45
C SER A 53 -3.57 2.57 9.64
N ARG A 54 -4.90 2.57 9.62
CA ARG A 54 -5.70 3.58 8.92
C ARG A 54 -5.42 4.99 9.44
N VAL A 55 -5.18 5.14 10.74
CA VAL A 55 -4.80 6.44 11.35
C VAL A 55 -3.39 6.30 11.91
N THR A 56 -2.46 7.10 11.40
CA THR A 56 -1.06 7.03 11.79
C THR A 56 -0.31 8.34 11.52
N LYS A 57 0.69 8.64 12.37
CA LYS A 57 1.63 9.75 12.13
C LYS A 57 2.67 9.42 11.05
N ARG A 58 3.06 8.14 10.97
CA ARG A 58 4.04 7.63 10.00
C ARG A 58 3.50 6.34 9.39
N PRO A 59 3.43 6.22 8.05
CA PRO A 59 2.96 5.00 7.42
C PRO A 59 4.00 3.90 7.59
N ILE A 60 3.72 2.95 8.48
CA ILE A 60 4.52 1.75 8.71
C ILE A 60 3.71 0.59 8.15
N PHE A 61 4.23 -0.02 7.09
CA PHE A 61 3.63 -1.17 6.45
C PHE A 61 4.26 -2.45 6.98
N GLU A 62 3.45 -3.49 7.13
CA GLU A 62 3.89 -4.83 7.52
C GLU A 62 3.16 -5.91 6.71
N PHE A 63 3.82 -7.04 6.51
CA PHE A 63 3.18 -8.22 5.94
C PHE A 63 2.41 -8.99 7.01
N VAL A 64 1.18 -9.38 6.67
CA VAL A 64 0.27 -10.13 7.54
C VAL A 64 -0.18 -11.39 6.82
N SER A 65 -0.18 -12.52 7.53
CA SER A 65 -0.70 -13.79 7.01
C SER A 65 -2.17 -13.68 6.62
N ARG A 66 -2.58 -14.37 5.55
CA ARG A 66 -3.99 -14.48 5.15
C ARG A 66 -4.91 -15.06 6.24
N GLU A 67 -4.34 -15.78 7.21
CA GLU A 67 -5.06 -16.38 8.34
C GLU A 67 -5.52 -15.33 9.36
N ILE A 68 -4.92 -14.14 9.36
CA ILE A 68 -5.30 -13.03 10.23
C ILE A 68 -6.25 -12.12 9.46
N HIS A 69 -7.46 -11.92 10.00
CA HIS A 69 -8.42 -10.98 9.44
C HIS A 69 -8.20 -9.58 10.00
N ALA A 70 -7.91 -8.63 9.11
CA ALA A 70 -7.75 -7.22 9.46
C ALA A 70 -9.09 -6.58 9.86
N ASP A 71 -9.10 -5.84 10.96
CA ASP A 71 -10.22 -4.97 11.36
C ASP A 71 -10.26 -3.68 10.51
N THR A 72 -11.38 -2.95 10.58
CA THR A 72 -11.58 -1.64 9.94
C THR A 72 -10.51 -0.60 10.30
N ALA A 73 -9.84 -0.73 11.46
CA ALA A 73 -8.71 0.11 11.84
C ALA A 73 -7.48 -0.05 10.93
N LEU A 74 -7.43 -1.09 10.09
CA LEU A 74 -6.37 -1.32 9.12
C LEU A 74 -6.84 -1.00 7.69
N VAL A 75 -5.86 -0.65 6.84
CA VAL A 75 -5.98 -0.67 5.38
C VAL A 75 -5.10 -1.79 4.87
N ILE A 76 -5.61 -2.58 3.94
CA ILE A 76 -4.92 -3.76 3.42
C ILE A 76 -4.69 -3.62 1.91
N PHE A 77 -3.60 -4.21 1.43
CA PHE A 77 -3.25 -4.31 0.02
C PHE A 77 -2.93 -5.77 -0.28
N PRO A 78 -3.69 -6.45 -1.17
CA PRO A 78 -3.46 -7.85 -1.53
C PRO A 78 -2.27 -8.00 -2.49
N LEU A 79 -1.11 -7.45 -2.10
CA LEU A 79 0.15 -7.47 -2.82
C LEU A 79 1.13 -8.29 -1.97
N PRO A 80 1.46 -9.54 -2.35
CA PRO A 80 2.33 -10.40 -1.54
C PRO A 80 3.83 -10.15 -1.77
N ASP A 81 4.19 -9.35 -2.78
CA ASP A 81 5.54 -9.20 -3.28
C ASP A 81 6.34 -8.08 -2.59
N ASP A 82 7.66 -8.27 -2.54
CA ASP A 82 8.61 -7.41 -1.85
C ASP A 82 8.84 -6.07 -2.57
N TYR A 83 8.63 -6.03 -3.88
CA TYR A 83 8.73 -4.80 -4.68
C TYR A 83 7.60 -3.83 -4.31
N SER A 84 6.35 -4.29 -4.35
CA SER A 84 5.17 -3.51 -3.98
C SER A 84 5.26 -3.01 -2.54
N PHE A 85 5.73 -3.86 -1.63
CA PHE A 85 6.02 -3.43 -0.26
C PHE A 85 7.03 -2.26 -0.24
N GLY A 86 8.13 -2.40 -0.97
CA GLY A 86 9.17 -1.37 -1.07
C GLY A 86 8.64 -0.04 -1.60
N ILE A 87 7.82 -0.08 -2.66
CA ILE A 87 7.17 1.11 -3.22
C ILE A 87 6.29 1.80 -2.17
N LEU A 88 5.41 1.05 -1.49
CA LEU A 88 4.50 1.58 -0.48
C LEU A 88 5.24 2.15 0.74
N GLN A 89 6.32 1.49 1.16
CA GLN A 89 7.09 1.89 2.34
C GLN A 89 8.02 3.07 2.10
N SER A 90 8.31 3.40 0.84
CA SER A 90 9.24 4.48 0.48
C SER A 90 8.80 5.86 1.00
N GLY A 91 9.78 6.72 1.22
CA GLY A 91 9.62 8.15 1.44
C GLY A 91 8.86 8.83 0.30
N ILE A 92 8.98 8.33 -0.94
CA ILE A 92 8.23 8.86 -2.10
C ILE A 92 6.72 8.65 -1.92
N HIS A 93 6.29 7.44 -1.56
CA HIS A 93 4.89 7.19 -1.22
C HIS A 93 4.49 7.97 0.04
N PHE A 94 5.38 8.12 1.02
CA PHE A 94 5.08 8.91 2.22
C PHE A 94 4.81 10.40 1.91
N GLU A 95 5.59 11.03 1.03
CA GLU A 95 5.34 12.41 0.58
C GLU A 95 3.96 12.51 -0.10
N TRP A 96 3.64 11.58 -1.00
CA TRP A 96 2.32 11.54 -1.64
C TRP A 96 1.17 11.36 -0.63
N PHE A 97 1.36 10.45 0.32
CA PHE A 97 0.42 10.21 1.40
C PHE A 97 0.16 11.50 2.20
N LYS A 98 1.19 12.23 2.61
CA LYS A 98 1.02 13.51 3.33
C LYS A 98 0.22 14.53 2.51
N ALA A 99 0.46 14.60 1.20
CA ALA A 99 -0.20 15.56 0.32
C ALA A 99 -1.67 15.21 0.01
N ARG A 100 -2.02 13.91 -0.02
CA ARG A 100 -3.31 13.43 -0.53
C ARG A 100 -4.24 12.85 0.53
N CYS A 101 -3.74 12.48 1.69
CA CYS A 101 -4.56 11.89 2.74
C CYS A 101 -5.46 12.94 3.43
N SER A 102 -6.43 12.44 4.18
CA SER A 102 -7.21 13.27 5.10
C SER A 102 -6.52 13.35 6.46
N SER A 103 -6.78 14.41 7.24
CA SER A 103 -6.26 14.54 8.60
C SER A 103 -7.37 14.44 9.64
N LEU A 104 -7.08 13.84 10.78
CA LEU A 104 -7.94 13.83 11.96
C LEU A 104 -7.18 14.43 13.14
N LYS A 105 -7.52 15.68 13.51
CA LYS A 105 -6.90 16.40 14.64
C LYS A 105 -5.35 16.43 14.61
N GLY A 106 -4.77 16.40 13.41
CA GLY A 106 -3.32 16.43 13.18
C GLY A 106 -2.67 15.08 12.86
N ASP A 107 -3.36 13.96 13.09
CA ASP A 107 -2.90 12.65 12.63
C ASP A 107 -3.41 12.37 11.22
N TYR A 108 -2.58 11.74 10.38
CA TYR A 108 -2.97 11.39 9.02
C TYR A 108 -3.86 10.15 8.99
N ARG A 109 -4.85 10.16 8.09
CA ARG A 109 -5.75 9.05 7.85
C ARG A 109 -5.60 8.55 6.42
N TYR A 110 -5.14 7.31 6.28
CA TYR A 110 -5.04 6.63 4.99
C TYR A 110 -6.42 6.45 4.37
N THR A 111 -6.58 7.06 3.20
CA THR A 111 -7.83 7.10 2.44
C THR A 111 -7.53 6.53 1.06
N SER A 112 -7.96 5.27 0.82
CA SER A 112 -7.49 4.46 -0.32
C SER A 112 -7.75 5.11 -1.69
N ASP A 113 -8.93 5.71 -1.85
CA ASP A 113 -9.39 6.38 -3.08
C ASP A 113 -8.56 7.60 -3.48
N THR A 114 -7.97 8.29 -2.51
CA THR A 114 -7.24 9.54 -2.71
C THR A 114 -5.74 9.34 -2.63
N VAL A 115 -5.28 8.33 -1.89
CA VAL A 115 -3.85 8.00 -1.77
C VAL A 115 -3.48 6.91 -2.78
N PHE A 116 -3.98 5.68 -2.60
CA PHE A 116 -3.54 4.53 -3.39
C PHE A 116 -4.02 4.59 -4.84
N ASP A 117 -5.32 4.86 -5.05
CA ASP A 117 -5.93 4.84 -6.38
C ASP A 117 -5.38 5.97 -7.28
N THR A 118 -4.83 7.04 -6.70
CA THR A 118 -4.23 8.15 -7.46
C THR A 118 -2.70 8.15 -7.45
N PHE A 119 -2.06 7.27 -6.69
CA PHE A 119 -0.60 7.23 -6.62
C PHE A 119 -0.01 6.68 -7.93
N PRO A 120 0.79 7.46 -8.67
CA PRO A 120 1.36 7.00 -9.92
C PRO A 120 2.55 6.07 -9.63
N TRP A 121 2.42 4.79 -9.99
CA TRP A 121 3.51 3.81 -9.85
C TRP A 121 4.60 4.02 -10.90
N PRO A 122 5.83 3.47 -10.71
CA PRO A 122 6.89 3.55 -11.71
C PRO A 122 6.44 2.94 -13.04
N GLN A 123 6.48 3.72 -14.13
CA GLN A 123 5.92 3.32 -15.43
C GLN A 123 6.88 2.54 -16.33
N SER A 124 8.18 2.52 -16.03
CA SER A 124 9.18 1.77 -16.82
C SER A 124 10.39 1.30 -15.98
N PRO A 125 10.16 0.61 -14.84
CA PRO A 125 11.25 0.02 -14.07
C PRO A 125 11.86 -1.15 -14.85
N THR A 126 13.18 -1.24 -14.86
CA THR A 126 13.88 -2.41 -15.41
C THR A 126 13.92 -3.51 -14.36
N ARG A 127 14.14 -4.78 -14.76
CA ARG A 127 14.28 -5.90 -13.81
C ARG A 127 15.33 -5.63 -12.71
N PRO A 128 16.52 -5.06 -13.00
CA PRO A 128 17.46 -4.64 -11.95
C PRO A 128 16.90 -3.58 -10.99
N HIS A 129 16.06 -2.65 -11.44
CA HIS A 129 15.40 -1.69 -10.54
C HIS A 129 14.41 -2.39 -9.60
N ILE A 130 13.63 -3.35 -10.14
CA ILE A 130 12.66 -4.13 -9.37
C ILE A 130 13.37 -4.97 -8.30
N GLU A 131 14.44 -5.68 -8.69
CA GLU A 131 15.30 -6.47 -7.80
C GLU A 131 15.95 -5.61 -6.70
N ALA A 132 16.43 -4.41 -7.04
CA ALA A 132 17.03 -3.50 -6.08
C ALA A 132 16.01 -3.01 -5.05
N VAL A 133 14.79 -2.64 -5.47
CA VAL A 133 13.72 -2.22 -4.56
C VAL A 133 13.30 -3.38 -3.65
N ALA A 134 13.09 -4.57 -4.20
CA ALA A 134 12.71 -5.75 -3.43
C ALA A 134 13.79 -6.12 -2.40
N THR A 135 15.06 -6.10 -2.79
CA THR A 135 16.19 -6.40 -1.90
C THR A 135 16.30 -5.37 -0.76
N ALA A 136 16.17 -4.07 -1.07
CA ALA A 136 16.18 -3.02 -0.06
C ALA A 136 14.97 -3.14 0.90
N ALA A 137 13.80 -3.51 0.39
CA ALA A 137 12.61 -3.76 1.18
C ALA A 137 12.78 -4.93 2.15
N VAL A 138 13.33 -6.05 1.68
CA VAL A 138 13.64 -7.22 2.51
C VAL A 138 14.67 -6.85 3.58
N ALA A 139 15.76 -6.17 3.21
CA ALA A 139 16.79 -5.73 4.15
C ALA A 139 16.23 -4.83 5.26
N LEU A 140 15.35 -3.87 4.90
CA LEU A 140 14.66 -3.02 5.85
C LEU A 140 13.81 -3.82 6.85
N ARG A 141 12.98 -4.76 6.37
CA ARG A 141 12.13 -5.57 7.26
C ARG A 141 12.93 -6.52 8.14
N THR A 142 14.01 -7.10 7.61
CA THR A 142 14.93 -7.94 8.39
C THR A 142 15.56 -7.14 9.53
N LEU A 143 16.10 -5.94 9.24
CA LEU A 143 16.65 -5.05 10.25
C LEU A 143 15.60 -4.68 11.32
N ARG A 144 14.36 -4.37 10.92
CA ARG A 144 13.28 -4.08 11.89
C ARG A 144 13.09 -5.23 12.85
N ARG A 145 12.95 -6.46 12.33
CA ARG A 145 12.73 -7.67 13.15
C ARG A 145 13.88 -7.93 14.10
N GLU A 146 15.12 -7.83 13.62
CA GLU A 146 16.31 -8.05 14.44
C GLU A 146 16.40 -7.04 15.59
N VAL A 147 16.20 -5.75 15.30
CA VAL A 147 16.27 -4.69 16.32
C VAL A 147 15.12 -4.80 17.31
N MET A 148 13.90 -5.07 16.84
CA MET A 148 12.73 -5.28 17.71
C MET A 148 12.93 -6.48 18.63
N ALA A 149 13.42 -7.61 18.11
CA ALA A 149 13.69 -8.80 18.92
C ALA A 149 14.81 -8.57 19.93
N LYS A 150 15.89 -7.89 19.53
CA LYS A 150 17.05 -7.63 20.39
C LYS A 150 16.73 -6.66 21.54
N LEU A 151 15.94 -5.62 21.29
CA LEU A 151 15.66 -4.56 22.26
C LEU A 151 14.28 -4.69 22.94
N GLY A 152 13.46 -5.66 22.52
CA GLY A 152 12.07 -5.78 22.97
C GLY A 152 11.20 -4.60 22.54
N TYR A 153 11.54 -3.95 21.43
CA TYR A 153 10.85 -2.76 20.94
C TYR A 153 9.59 -3.11 20.18
N SER A 154 8.53 -2.30 20.36
CA SER A 154 7.43 -2.26 19.41
C SER A 154 7.85 -1.53 18.11
N LEU A 155 7.07 -1.66 17.04
CA LEU A 155 7.27 -0.85 15.83
C LEU A 155 7.27 0.66 16.14
N ARG A 156 6.42 1.08 17.09
CA ARG A 156 6.38 2.48 17.52
C ARG A 156 7.70 2.89 18.16
N ASP A 157 8.24 2.08 19.06
CA ASP A 157 9.49 2.39 19.76
C ASP A 157 10.65 2.43 18.76
N LEU A 158 10.71 1.46 17.86
CA LEU A 158 11.70 1.42 16.78
C LEU A 158 11.67 2.69 15.93
N TYR A 159 10.48 3.14 15.50
CA TYR A 159 10.38 4.33 14.64
C TYR A 159 10.59 5.66 15.37
N ARG A 160 10.42 5.70 16.70
CA ARG A 160 10.79 6.88 17.50
C ARG A 160 12.29 7.14 17.48
N THR A 161 13.12 6.09 17.34
CA THR A 161 14.58 6.25 17.21
C THR A 161 14.99 7.08 15.99
N LEU A 162 14.13 7.23 14.98
CA LEU A 162 14.42 8.07 13.82
C LEU A 162 14.45 9.57 14.16
N GLU A 163 13.79 9.95 15.26
CA GLU A 163 13.74 11.33 15.77
C GLU A 163 14.97 11.67 16.62
N GLU A 164 15.77 10.66 16.98
CA GLU A 164 16.98 10.85 17.75
C GLU A 164 18.14 11.30 16.85
N PRO A 165 18.99 12.22 17.33
CA PRO A 165 20.19 12.63 16.61
C PRO A 165 21.24 11.51 16.61
N GLY A 166 22.00 11.39 15.52
CA GLY A 166 23.06 10.41 15.37
C GLY A 166 22.86 9.44 14.21
N ALA A 167 23.79 8.50 14.09
CA ALA A 167 23.72 7.41 13.13
C ALA A 167 22.63 6.43 13.56
N ASN A 168 21.72 6.10 12.65
CA ASN A 168 20.63 5.17 12.90
C ASN A 168 20.53 4.19 11.73
N PRO A 169 20.82 2.88 11.95
CA PRO A 169 20.73 1.87 10.90
C PRO A 169 19.38 1.83 10.19
N LEU A 170 18.28 2.15 10.89
CA LEU A 170 16.95 2.21 10.29
C LEU A 170 16.82 3.39 9.32
N ARG A 171 17.43 4.53 9.63
CA ARG A 171 17.46 5.70 8.73
C ARG A 171 18.25 5.38 7.47
N ASP A 172 19.39 4.69 7.60
CA ASP A 172 20.21 4.27 6.47
C ASP A 172 19.48 3.25 5.59
N ALA A 173 18.77 2.29 6.20
CA ALA A 173 17.96 1.32 5.47
C ALA A 173 16.80 1.98 4.70
N HIS A 174 16.11 2.97 5.30
CA HIS A 174 15.10 3.76 4.58
C HIS A 174 15.72 4.58 3.44
N ALA A 175 16.87 5.22 3.67
CA ALA A 175 17.56 5.97 2.63
C ALA A 175 17.98 5.09 1.44
N ALA A 176 18.42 3.85 1.71
CA ALA A 176 18.74 2.87 0.67
C ALA A 176 17.50 2.44 -0.13
N LEU A 177 16.38 2.18 0.56
CA LEU A 177 15.09 1.88 -0.10
C LEU A 177 14.63 3.06 -0.96
N ASP A 178 14.70 4.29 -0.43
CA ASP A 178 14.30 5.49 -1.15
C ASP A 178 15.16 5.70 -2.39
N ALA A 179 16.47 5.50 -2.30
CA ALA A 179 17.36 5.56 -3.47
C ALA A 179 16.98 4.54 -4.55
N ALA A 180 16.68 3.29 -4.16
CA ALA A 180 16.26 2.23 -5.09
C ALA A 180 14.92 2.57 -5.77
N VAL A 181 13.92 3.04 -5.00
CA VAL A 181 12.61 3.42 -5.55
C VAL A 181 12.75 4.62 -6.48
N ARG A 182 13.57 5.61 -6.10
CA ARG A 182 13.84 6.79 -6.92
C ARG A 182 14.51 6.42 -8.25
N ALA A 183 15.40 5.43 -8.24
CA ALA A 183 15.97 4.85 -9.47
C ALA A 183 14.91 4.11 -10.31
N ALA A 184 13.98 3.39 -9.69
CA ALA A 184 12.85 2.75 -10.38
C ALA A 184 11.95 3.77 -11.11
N TYR A 185 11.73 4.94 -10.50
CA TYR A 185 11.05 6.09 -11.13
C TYR A 185 11.91 6.82 -12.17
N ARG A 186 13.22 6.55 -12.25
CA ARG A 186 14.20 7.35 -13.01
C ARG A 186 14.17 8.82 -12.63
N MET A 187 13.89 9.12 -11.36
CA MET A 187 13.74 10.47 -10.86
C MET A 187 15.12 11.10 -10.61
N PRO A 188 15.42 12.31 -11.13
CA PRO A 188 16.71 13.01 -10.95
C PRO A 188 16.95 13.43 -9.50
N LYS A 189 18.14 13.22 -8.92
CA LYS A 189 18.42 13.28 -7.46
C LYS A 189 17.82 14.49 -6.73
N ASP A 190 17.82 15.65 -7.37
CA ASP A 190 17.42 16.93 -6.76
C ASP A 190 15.98 17.35 -7.14
N ALA A 191 15.25 16.49 -7.88
CA ALA A 191 13.86 16.75 -8.24
C ALA A 191 12.94 16.77 -7.01
N ASP A 192 12.02 17.73 -6.99
CA ASP A 192 10.90 17.76 -6.06
C ASP A 192 10.00 16.53 -6.29
N ILE A 193 9.81 15.75 -5.24
CA ILE A 193 9.07 14.48 -5.30
C ILE A 193 7.61 14.73 -5.67
N LEU A 194 6.95 15.71 -5.06
CA LEU A 194 5.52 15.96 -5.26
C LEU A 194 5.26 16.51 -6.66
N GLN A 195 6.10 17.44 -7.14
CA GLN A 195 5.98 17.95 -8.49
C GLN A 195 6.19 16.84 -9.52
N PHE A 196 7.23 16.02 -9.35
CA PHE A 196 7.50 14.90 -10.25
C PHE A 196 6.32 13.90 -10.28
N LEU A 197 5.77 13.55 -9.12
CA LEU A 197 4.62 12.63 -9.05
C LEU A 197 3.37 13.24 -9.67
N LEU A 198 3.12 14.54 -9.49
CA LEU A 198 2.01 15.22 -10.14
C LEU A 198 2.13 15.17 -11.67
N ASP A 199 3.31 15.48 -12.21
CA ASP A 199 3.57 15.44 -13.65
C ASP A 199 3.40 14.02 -14.21
N LEU A 200 3.90 13.01 -13.48
CA LEU A 200 3.72 11.59 -13.84
C LEU A 200 2.25 11.19 -13.80
N ASN A 201 1.49 11.61 -12.79
CA ASN A 201 0.07 11.31 -12.67
C ASN A 201 -0.73 11.91 -13.85
N LEU A 202 -0.46 13.17 -14.21
CA LEU A 202 -1.09 13.82 -15.36
C LEU A 202 -0.73 13.11 -16.68
N ALA A 203 0.53 12.69 -16.85
CA ALA A 203 0.97 11.92 -18.00
C ALA A 203 0.27 10.55 -18.10
N CYS A 204 0.11 9.84 -16.98
CA CYS A 204 -0.65 8.58 -16.93
C CYS A 204 -2.12 8.80 -17.28
N ALA A 205 -2.76 9.82 -16.72
CA ALA A 205 -4.17 10.15 -17.02
C ALA A 205 -4.37 10.49 -18.51
N ALA A 206 -3.42 11.20 -19.13
CA ALA A 206 -3.46 11.50 -20.57
C ALA A 206 -3.32 10.22 -21.42
N LYS A 207 -2.45 9.28 -21.02
CA LYS A 207 -2.30 7.98 -21.68
C LYS A 207 -3.55 7.13 -21.57
N GLU A 208 -4.12 7.03 -20.37
CA GLU A 208 -5.38 6.30 -20.17
C GLU A 208 -6.52 6.88 -21.01
N ALA A 209 -6.63 8.21 -21.10
CA ALA A 209 -7.62 8.88 -21.94
C ALA A 209 -7.41 8.63 -23.44
N ALA A 210 -6.16 8.44 -23.87
CA ALA A 210 -5.80 8.06 -25.23
C ALA A 210 -5.99 6.56 -25.52
N GLY A 211 -6.20 5.73 -24.48
CA GLY A 211 -6.27 4.27 -24.58
C GLY A 211 -4.90 3.58 -24.60
N ASP A 212 -3.83 4.30 -24.27
CA ASP A 212 -2.48 3.75 -24.18
C ASP A 212 -2.31 2.95 -22.87
N PRO A 213 -1.54 1.85 -22.88
CA PRO A 213 -1.30 1.06 -21.67
C PRO A 213 -0.43 1.84 -20.67
N ILE A 214 -0.79 1.76 -19.39
CA ILE A 214 0.01 2.21 -18.27
C ILE A 214 0.38 1.02 -17.38
N THR A 215 1.48 1.14 -16.63
CA THR A 215 1.86 0.13 -15.63
C THR A 215 0.93 0.26 -14.42
N PRO A 216 0.16 -0.80 -14.08
CA PRO A 216 -0.74 -0.77 -12.93
C PRO A 216 0.04 -0.94 -11.61
N PRO A 217 -0.61 -0.69 -10.46
CA PRO A 217 -0.08 -1.03 -9.15
C PRO A 217 0.31 -2.51 -9.03
N GLY A 218 1.45 -2.80 -8.41
CA GLY A 218 1.94 -4.16 -8.20
C GLY A 218 3.31 -4.43 -8.85
N LEU A 219 3.70 -5.70 -8.86
CA LEU A 219 4.93 -6.18 -9.50
C LEU A 219 4.79 -6.19 -11.04
N PRO A 220 5.54 -5.35 -11.79
CA PRO A 220 5.38 -5.23 -13.24
C PRO A 220 6.23 -6.27 -13.98
N LEU A 221 6.11 -7.53 -13.58
CA LEU A 221 6.75 -8.69 -14.21
C LEU A 221 5.70 -9.72 -14.64
N PRO A 222 6.05 -10.63 -15.57
CA PRO A 222 5.21 -11.78 -15.88
C PRO A 222 4.94 -12.66 -14.63
N PRO A 223 3.74 -13.26 -14.49
CA PRO A 223 3.35 -14.06 -13.31
C PRO A 223 4.33 -15.17 -12.92
N GLU A 224 5.01 -15.78 -13.90
CA GLU A 224 6.02 -16.82 -13.70
C GLU A 224 7.22 -16.36 -12.86
N ASP A 225 7.55 -15.06 -12.88
CA ASP A 225 8.66 -14.48 -12.13
C ASP A 225 8.24 -14.06 -10.71
N HIS A 226 6.93 -13.98 -10.42
CA HIS A 226 6.44 -13.38 -9.16
C HIS A 226 6.92 -14.13 -7.92
N ALA A 227 7.04 -15.46 -8.00
CA ALA A 227 7.48 -16.30 -6.88
C ALA A 227 8.86 -15.90 -6.35
N ALA A 228 9.75 -15.37 -7.21
CA ALA A 228 11.09 -14.94 -6.81
C ALA A 228 11.10 -13.66 -5.95
N PHE A 229 9.98 -12.92 -5.93
CA PHE A 229 9.81 -11.66 -5.20
C PHE A 229 8.89 -11.79 -3.99
N ILE A 230 8.60 -13.02 -3.54
CA ILE A 230 7.74 -13.27 -2.39
C ILE A 230 8.56 -14.04 -1.35
N THR A 231 9.09 -13.32 -0.36
CA THR A 231 9.62 -13.94 0.86
C THR A 231 8.52 -14.50 1.78
N ASP A 232 8.91 -15.28 2.78
CA ASP A 232 7.95 -15.91 3.71
C ASP A 232 7.60 -15.07 4.95
N ASP A 233 8.32 -13.96 5.15
CA ASP A 233 8.20 -13.16 6.37
C ASP A 233 6.85 -12.45 6.45
N CYS A 234 6.10 -12.71 7.51
CA CYS A 234 4.86 -12.02 7.84
C CYS A 234 4.48 -12.25 9.30
N ILE A 235 3.58 -11.42 9.82
CA ILE A 235 2.95 -11.63 11.12
C ILE A 235 2.00 -12.84 11.01
N ARG A 236 2.16 -13.78 11.95
CA ARG A 236 1.39 -15.04 12.05
C ARG A 236 0.88 -15.22 13.48
N VAL A 237 -0.15 -16.06 13.65
CA VAL A 237 -0.70 -16.49 14.96
C VAL A 237 0.08 -17.70 15.46
#